data_AF-A0A6S7GRV4-F1
#
_entry.id   AF-A0A6S7GRV4-F1
#
_cell.length_a   1.000
_cell.length_b   1.000
_cell.length_c   1.000
_cell.angle_alpha   90.00
_cell.angle_beta   90.00
_cell.angle_gamma   90.00
#
_symmetry.space_group_name_H-M   'P 1'
#
loop_
_entity.id
_entity.type
_entity.pdbx_description
1 polymer ?
#
loop_
_entity_poly.entity_id
_entity_poly.type
_entity_poly.pdbx_seq_one_letter_code
_entity_poly.pdbx_strand_id
1 'polypeptide(L)'
;MSNDNHKTELTTLLNELMSDIDSKPLHPKNKLLLYSRYVLSKLAWHFTVATLSKTWVTENIDSITNKYIRRWLEVPISGTLSTVFLTNNKFGLSIYPPSVKFIQCQTVLRKALKSSPNESTNNLWRATSNHTNIQYDAYNSTKEVLKDFRSGHENKLLNQLTSQGSFFCSVTKFALPQLSKLQTVDGSTLYADLNGFKSPSILTGDTYRPDLLLSCSNGSLYVVELTTGYETNLENNVKRKKDKYRERIIETA
;
A
#
# COMPACT_ATOMS: atom_id res chain seq x y z
N MET A 1 -27.98 -19.41 7.34
CA MET A 1 -27.32 -18.33 8.12
C MET A 1 -27.66 -17.00 7.49
N SER A 2 -27.93 -15.97 8.28
CA SER A 2 -28.07 -14.60 7.74
C SER A 2 -26.75 -14.13 7.13
N ASN A 3 -26.80 -13.36 6.05
CA ASN A 3 -25.61 -12.79 5.40
C ASN A 3 -24.76 -11.95 6.36
N ASP A 4 -25.36 -11.29 7.33
CA ASP A 4 -24.64 -10.44 8.28
C ASP A 4 -23.88 -11.25 9.34
N ASN A 5 -24.40 -12.42 9.71
CA ASN A 5 -23.65 -13.35 10.57
C ASN A 5 -22.41 -13.86 9.85
N HIS A 6 -22.53 -14.15 8.55
CA HIS A 6 -21.40 -14.63 7.75
C HIS A 6 -20.31 -13.55 7.56
N LYS A 7 -20.71 -12.29 7.38
CA LYS A 7 -19.78 -11.16 7.32
C LYS A 7 -18.97 -11.04 8.62
N THR A 8 -19.65 -11.09 9.76
CA THR A 8 -19.02 -10.99 11.08
C THR A 8 -18.09 -12.16 11.35
N GLU A 9 -18.51 -13.38 11.02
CA GLU A 9 -17.68 -14.58 11.13
C GLU A 9 -16.42 -14.46 10.27
N LEU A 10 -16.55 -14.04 9.01
CA LEU A 10 -15.43 -13.85 8.10
C LEU A 10 -14.43 -12.82 8.60
N THR A 11 -14.92 -11.68 9.12
CA THR A 11 -14.08 -10.64 9.70
C THR A 11 -13.38 -11.11 10.97
N THR A 12 -14.05 -11.91 11.80
CA THR A 12 -13.48 -12.48 13.03
C THR A 12 -12.37 -13.47 12.68
N LEU A 13 -12.66 -14.42 11.79
CA LEU A 13 -11.69 -15.39 11.28
C LEU A 13 -10.45 -14.71 10.68
N LEU A 14 -10.64 -13.66 9.87
CA LEU A 14 -9.52 -12.91 9.30
C LEU A 14 -8.65 -12.30 10.39
N ASN A 15 -9.26 -11.64 11.38
CA ASN A 15 -8.51 -11.00 12.46
C ASN A 15 -7.73 -12.00 13.30
N GLU A 16 -8.32 -13.14 13.64
CA GLU A 16 -7.66 -14.24 14.34
C GLU A 16 -6.44 -14.72 13.56
N LEU A 17 -6.63 -15.09 12.28
CA LEU A 17 -5.55 -15.60 11.43
C LEU A 17 -4.41 -14.59 11.24
N MET A 18 -4.74 -13.31 11.06
CA MET A 18 -3.74 -12.26 10.86
C MET A 18 -3.00 -11.91 12.16
N SER A 19 -3.70 -11.89 13.30
CA SER A 19 -3.11 -11.71 14.64
C SER A 19 -2.13 -12.85 14.97
N ASP A 20 -2.51 -14.09 14.66
CA ASP A 20 -1.66 -15.26 14.88
C ASP A 20 -0.37 -15.25 14.05
N ILE A 21 -0.43 -14.74 12.82
CA ILE A 21 0.78 -14.57 11.99
C ILE A 21 1.63 -13.42 12.51
N ASP A 22 0.98 -12.34 12.97
CA ASP A 22 1.66 -11.15 13.45
C ASP A 22 2.46 -11.39 14.73
N SER A 23 1.89 -12.13 15.69
CA SER A 23 2.50 -12.44 16.98
C SER A 23 3.76 -13.31 16.86
N LYS A 24 3.90 -14.06 15.77
CA LYS A 24 5.05 -14.94 15.57
C LYS A 24 6.30 -14.14 15.18
N PRO A 25 7.49 -14.46 15.73
CA PRO A 25 8.76 -13.80 15.41
C PRO A 25 9.30 -14.29 14.07
N LEU A 26 8.52 -14.10 13.00
CA LEU A 26 8.85 -14.50 11.64
C LEU A 26 9.32 -13.28 10.85
N HIS A 27 10.28 -13.52 9.96
CA HIS A 27 10.68 -12.52 8.97
C HIS A 27 9.46 -12.06 8.13
N PRO A 28 9.32 -10.76 7.80
CA PRO A 28 8.17 -10.23 7.05
C PRO A 28 7.82 -11.01 5.78
N LYS A 29 8.83 -11.41 5.00
CA LYS A 29 8.67 -12.26 3.81
C LYS A 29 7.93 -13.57 4.12
N ASN A 30 8.23 -14.21 5.25
CA ASN A 30 7.58 -15.46 5.65
C ASN A 30 6.15 -15.21 6.13
N LYS A 31 5.89 -14.09 6.81
CA LYS A 31 4.52 -13.66 7.16
C LYS A 31 3.66 -13.47 5.90
N LEU A 32 4.21 -12.85 4.87
CA LEU A 32 3.53 -12.69 3.57
C LEU A 32 3.28 -14.01 2.85
N LEU A 33 4.22 -14.96 2.92
CA LEU A 33 4.02 -16.30 2.36
C LEU A 33 2.92 -17.06 3.09
N LEU A 34 2.86 -16.98 4.43
CA LEU A 34 1.78 -17.55 5.22
C LEU A 34 0.44 -16.92 4.87
N TYR A 35 0.38 -15.59 4.78
CA TYR A 35 -0.82 -14.90 4.32
C TYR A 35 -1.29 -15.43 2.95
N SER A 36 -0.40 -15.45 1.96
CA SER A 36 -0.73 -15.82 0.58
C SER A 36 -1.18 -17.29 0.45
N ARG A 37 -0.52 -18.21 1.18
CA ARG A 37 -0.77 -19.65 1.05
C ARG A 37 -1.83 -20.18 2.01
N TYR A 38 -1.87 -19.68 3.24
CA TYR A 38 -2.74 -20.17 4.30
C TYR A 38 -4.01 -19.33 4.44
N VAL A 39 -3.87 -18.03 4.69
CA VAL A 39 -5.01 -17.15 4.96
C VAL A 39 -5.95 -17.07 3.77
N LEU A 40 -5.42 -16.75 2.57
CA LEU A 40 -6.24 -16.66 1.36
C LEU A 40 -6.93 -17.98 1.00
N SER A 41 -6.33 -19.12 1.35
CA SER A 41 -6.93 -20.44 1.13
C SER A 41 -8.09 -20.69 2.09
N LYS A 42 -7.99 -20.25 3.36
CA LYS A 42 -9.08 -20.32 4.34
C LYS A 42 -10.26 -19.43 3.95
N LEU A 43 -9.99 -18.22 3.46
CA LEU A 43 -11.03 -17.29 3.00
C LEU A 43 -11.71 -17.76 1.71
N ALA A 44 -11.05 -18.58 0.89
CA ALA A 44 -11.54 -18.98 -0.43
C ALA A 44 -12.93 -19.63 -0.37
N TRP A 45 -13.18 -20.48 0.63
CA TRP A 45 -14.47 -21.14 0.80
C TRP A 45 -15.59 -20.14 1.09
N HIS A 46 -15.37 -19.22 2.03
CA HIS A 46 -16.32 -18.15 2.36
C HIS A 46 -16.62 -17.28 1.14
N PHE A 47 -15.58 -16.95 0.36
CA PHE A 47 -15.72 -16.19 -0.88
C PHE A 47 -16.49 -16.92 -1.98
N THR A 48 -16.54 -18.25 -1.97
CA THR A 48 -17.32 -19.02 -2.94
C THR A 48 -18.78 -19.16 -2.51
N VAL A 49 -19.05 -19.37 -1.21
CA VAL A 49 -20.40 -19.71 -0.74
C VAL A 49 -21.25 -18.47 -0.43
N ALA A 50 -20.63 -17.40 0.05
CA ALA A 50 -21.37 -16.23 0.50
C ALA A 50 -21.71 -15.25 -0.62
N THR A 51 -22.90 -14.65 -0.53
CA THR A 51 -23.31 -13.53 -1.38
C THR A 51 -22.74 -12.22 -0.81
N LEU A 52 -21.48 -11.94 -1.12
CA LEU A 52 -20.79 -10.71 -0.73
C LEU A 52 -20.66 -9.77 -1.93
N SER A 53 -20.66 -8.46 -1.69
CA SER A 53 -20.34 -7.48 -2.73
C SER A 53 -18.82 -7.23 -2.77
N LYS A 54 -18.29 -6.99 -3.97
CA LYS A 54 -16.86 -6.65 -4.16
C LYS A 54 -16.46 -5.42 -3.34
N THR A 55 -17.34 -4.42 -3.28
CA THR A 55 -17.14 -3.19 -2.49
C THR A 55 -16.97 -3.52 -1.01
N TRP A 56 -17.84 -4.35 -0.46
CA TRP A 56 -17.77 -4.73 0.96
C TRP A 56 -16.45 -5.46 1.29
N VAL A 57 -16.02 -6.39 0.42
CA VAL A 57 -14.73 -7.09 0.59
C VAL A 57 -13.56 -6.10 0.56
N THR A 58 -13.59 -5.14 -0.37
CA THR A 58 -12.53 -4.14 -0.53
C THR A 58 -12.46 -3.19 0.68
N GLU A 59 -13.60 -2.75 1.21
CA GLU A 59 -13.63 -1.80 2.33
C GLU A 59 -13.32 -2.45 3.67
N ASN A 60 -13.75 -3.70 3.88
CA ASN A 60 -13.65 -4.35 5.19
C ASN A 60 -12.47 -5.33 5.25
N ILE A 61 -12.37 -6.25 4.30
CA ILE A 61 -11.40 -7.36 4.34
C ILE A 61 -10.02 -6.90 3.86
N ASP A 62 -9.95 -6.18 2.73
CA ASP A 62 -8.67 -5.65 2.23
C ASP A 62 -8.12 -4.60 3.19
N SER A 63 -8.97 -3.75 3.79
CA SER A 63 -8.54 -2.73 4.76
C SER A 63 -7.81 -3.35 5.96
N ILE A 64 -8.40 -4.38 6.56
CA ILE A 64 -7.77 -5.14 7.66
C ILE A 64 -6.43 -5.72 7.18
N THR A 65 -6.45 -6.43 6.06
CA THR A 65 -5.25 -7.09 5.52
C THR A 65 -4.12 -6.10 5.22
N ASN A 66 -4.46 -4.97 4.61
CA ASN A 66 -3.52 -3.89 4.26
C ASN A 66 -2.87 -3.29 5.50
N LYS A 67 -3.59 -3.18 6.63
CA LYS A 67 -3.02 -2.71 7.90
C LYS A 67 -1.88 -3.61 8.38
N TYR A 68 -2.09 -4.94 8.36
CA TYR A 68 -1.06 -5.90 8.75
C TYR A 68 0.11 -5.93 7.77
N ILE A 69 -0.16 -5.96 6.46
CA ILE A 69 0.89 -5.97 5.43
C ILE A 69 1.77 -4.71 5.53
N ARG A 70 1.17 -3.54 5.72
CA ARG A 70 1.93 -2.28 5.94
C ARG A 70 2.84 -2.38 7.13
N ARG A 71 2.32 -2.89 8.26
CA ARG A 71 3.10 -3.07 9.48
C ARG A 71 4.27 -4.04 9.28
N TRP A 72 4.05 -5.19 8.65
CA TRP A 72 5.10 -6.17 8.42
C TRP A 72 6.19 -5.66 7.49
N LEU A 73 5.83 -4.88 6.48
CA LEU A 73 6.77 -4.31 5.51
C LEU A 73 7.30 -2.94 5.91
N GLU A 74 6.92 -2.44 7.08
CA GLU A 74 7.27 -1.09 7.57
C GLU A 74 6.92 0.03 6.57
N VAL A 75 5.86 -0.18 5.78
CA VAL A 75 5.39 0.80 4.79
C VAL A 75 4.61 1.89 5.52
N PRO A 76 4.97 3.18 5.37
CA PRO A 76 4.27 4.27 6.02
C PRO A 76 2.81 4.36 5.55
N ILE A 77 1.95 5.00 6.33
CA ILE A 77 0.51 5.14 6.01
C ILE A 77 0.33 5.84 4.65
N SER A 78 1.18 6.81 4.33
CA SER A 78 1.21 7.52 3.04
C SER A 78 1.79 6.69 1.88
N GLY A 79 2.50 5.59 2.17
CA GLY A 79 3.11 4.73 1.16
C GLY A 79 2.06 3.98 0.32
N THR A 80 2.39 3.73 -0.95
CA THR A 80 1.52 2.95 -1.84
C THR A 80 1.80 1.46 -1.66
N LEU A 81 0.76 0.66 -1.39
CA LEU A 81 0.87 -0.81 -1.40
C LEU A 81 0.82 -1.38 -2.83
N SER A 82 0.57 -0.55 -3.84
CA SER A 82 0.41 -1.03 -5.22
C SER A 82 1.66 -1.77 -5.71
N THR A 83 2.85 -1.34 -5.28
CA THR A 83 4.13 -1.97 -5.66
C THR A 83 4.26 -3.38 -5.09
N VAL A 84 3.71 -3.61 -3.90
CA VAL A 84 3.74 -4.90 -3.22
C VAL A 84 2.99 -5.97 -4.01
N PHE A 85 1.91 -5.57 -4.70
CA PHE A 85 1.06 -6.47 -5.48
C PHE A 85 1.60 -6.83 -6.87
N LEU A 86 2.67 -6.14 -7.33
CA LEU A 86 3.31 -6.45 -8.59
C LEU A 86 4.10 -7.77 -8.52
N THR A 87 4.46 -8.29 -9.68
CA THR A 87 5.29 -9.50 -9.80
C THR A 87 6.75 -9.21 -9.49
N ASN A 88 7.51 -10.25 -9.13
CA ASN A 88 8.93 -10.13 -8.77
C ASN A 88 9.78 -9.54 -9.91
N ASN A 89 9.45 -9.82 -11.17
CA ASN A 89 10.12 -9.23 -12.35
C ASN A 89 9.86 -7.73 -12.51
N LYS A 90 8.88 -7.17 -11.79
CA LYS A 90 8.57 -5.74 -11.72
C LYS A 90 8.80 -5.20 -10.31
N PHE A 91 9.77 -5.77 -9.59
CA PHE A 91 10.17 -5.36 -8.24
C PHE A 91 9.07 -5.46 -7.16
N GLY A 92 8.00 -6.20 -7.41
CA GLY A 92 6.96 -6.48 -6.42
C GLY A 92 7.19 -7.76 -5.62
N LEU A 93 6.25 -8.08 -4.71
CA LEU A 93 6.31 -9.28 -3.86
C LEU A 93 5.36 -10.40 -4.32
N SER A 94 4.67 -10.21 -5.44
CA SER A 94 3.75 -11.17 -6.07
C SER A 94 2.63 -11.67 -5.13
N ILE A 95 2.24 -10.86 -4.15
CA ILE A 95 1.06 -11.11 -3.32
C ILE A 95 -0.15 -10.40 -3.92
N TYR A 96 -1.35 -10.79 -3.53
CA TYR A 96 -2.58 -10.14 -3.98
C TYR A 96 -3.55 -10.00 -2.80
N PRO A 97 -4.43 -8.98 -2.82
CA PRO A 97 -5.37 -8.73 -1.75
C PRO A 97 -6.52 -9.75 -1.77
N PRO A 98 -7.27 -9.88 -0.66
CA PRO A 98 -8.41 -10.79 -0.57
C PRO A 98 -9.51 -10.51 -1.61
N SER A 99 -9.74 -9.26 -1.99
CA SER A 99 -10.69 -8.89 -3.06
C SER A 99 -10.39 -9.57 -4.40
N VAL A 100 -9.11 -9.73 -4.76
CA VAL A 100 -8.72 -10.44 -5.98
C VAL A 100 -9.01 -11.93 -5.85
N LYS A 101 -8.74 -12.51 -4.68
CA LYS A 101 -9.08 -13.91 -4.40
C LYS A 101 -10.59 -14.13 -4.49
N PHE A 102 -11.38 -13.20 -3.96
CA PHE A 102 -12.83 -13.21 -4.05
C PHE A 102 -13.31 -13.22 -5.50
N ILE A 103 -12.78 -12.34 -6.35
CA ILE A 103 -13.11 -12.32 -7.79
C ILE A 103 -12.77 -13.66 -8.44
N GLN A 104 -11.59 -14.23 -8.15
CA GLN A 104 -11.23 -15.55 -8.69
C GLN A 104 -12.22 -16.64 -8.28
N CYS A 105 -12.62 -16.69 -7.00
CA CYS A 105 -13.61 -17.65 -6.50
C CYS A 105 -14.96 -17.49 -7.20
N GLN A 106 -15.42 -16.25 -7.36
CA GLN A 106 -16.67 -15.93 -8.05
C GLN A 106 -16.63 -16.31 -9.53
N THR A 107 -15.54 -16.00 -10.25
CA THR A 107 -15.36 -16.42 -11.65
C THR A 107 -15.41 -17.93 -11.81
N VAL A 108 -14.78 -18.70 -10.90
CA VAL A 108 -14.83 -20.17 -10.93
C VAL A 108 -16.25 -20.68 -10.67
N LEU A 109 -16.93 -20.15 -9.67
CA LEU A 109 -18.31 -20.51 -9.35
C LEU A 109 -19.24 -20.26 -10.55
N ARG A 110 -19.19 -19.05 -11.13
CA ARG A 110 -20.01 -18.66 -12.27
C ARG A 110 -19.78 -19.56 -13.48
N LYS A 111 -18.53 -19.92 -13.76
CA LYS A 111 -18.19 -20.87 -14.83
C LYS A 111 -18.77 -22.25 -14.55
N ALA A 112 -18.63 -22.77 -13.33
CA ALA A 112 -19.19 -24.06 -12.95
C ALA A 112 -20.72 -24.10 -13.09
N LEU A 113 -21.41 -22.99 -12.75
CA LEU A 113 -22.85 -22.86 -12.95
C LEU A 113 -23.21 -22.82 -14.45
N LYS A 114 -22.47 -22.05 -15.25
CA LYS A 114 -22.69 -21.92 -16.70
C LYS A 114 -22.48 -23.23 -17.45
N SER A 115 -21.46 -24.00 -17.09
CA SER A 115 -21.14 -25.29 -17.72
C SER A 115 -21.83 -26.48 -17.06
N SER A 116 -22.73 -26.25 -16.10
CA SER A 116 -23.42 -27.34 -15.41
C SER A 116 -24.36 -28.07 -16.36
N PRO A 117 -24.33 -29.42 -16.40
CA PRO A 117 -25.29 -30.20 -17.18
C PRO A 117 -26.69 -30.21 -16.55
N ASN A 118 -26.83 -29.82 -15.28
CA ASN A 118 -28.12 -29.76 -14.61
C ASN A 118 -28.88 -28.49 -15.02
N GLU A 119 -30.06 -28.68 -15.60
CA GLU A 119 -30.90 -27.60 -16.11
C GLU A 119 -31.32 -26.61 -15.01
N SER A 120 -31.62 -27.09 -13.80
CA SER A 120 -31.97 -26.22 -12.66
C SER A 120 -30.85 -25.24 -12.29
N THR A 121 -29.61 -25.73 -12.24
CA THR A 121 -28.39 -24.94 -11.99
C THR A 121 -28.11 -23.96 -13.13
N ASN A 122 -28.33 -24.39 -14.38
CA ASN A 122 -28.17 -23.52 -15.54
C ASN A 122 -29.21 -22.39 -15.55
N ASN A 123 -30.46 -22.69 -15.20
CA ASN A 123 -31.54 -21.71 -15.08
C ASN A 123 -31.24 -20.68 -13.99
N LEU A 124 -30.62 -21.09 -12.87
CA LEU A 124 -30.14 -20.16 -11.84
C LEU A 124 -29.06 -19.20 -12.40
N TRP A 125 -28.13 -19.72 -13.21
CA TRP A 125 -27.12 -18.88 -13.88
C TRP A 125 -27.77 -17.88 -14.86
N ARG A 126 -28.71 -18.33 -15.70
CA ARG A 126 -29.45 -17.47 -16.65
C ARG A 126 -30.27 -16.39 -15.95
N ALA A 127 -30.93 -16.73 -14.84
CA ALA A 127 -31.71 -15.78 -14.06
C ALA A 127 -30.84 -14.67 -13.44
N THR A 128 -29.58 -14.99 -13.14
CA THR A 128 -28.64 -14.05 -12.51
C THR A 128 -27.71 -13.37 -13.52
N SER A 129 -27.54 -13.88 -14.74
CA SER A 129 -26.60 -13.35 -15.74
C SER A 129 -26.91 -11.93 -16.22
N ASN A 130 -28.16 -11.50 -16.11
CA ASN A 130 -28.58 -10.17 -16.58
C ASN A 130 -28.35 -9.07 -15.55
N HIS A 131 -27.87 -9.40 -14.34
CA HIS A 131 -27.53 -8.38 -13.35
C HIS A 131 -26.25 -7.63 -13.74
N THR A 132 -26.35 -6.31 -13.86
CA THR A 132 -25.25 -5.38 -14.18
C THR A 132 -24.07 -5.44 -13.20
N ASN A 133 -24.26 -6.05 -12.03
CA ASN A 133 -23.26 -6.14 -10.97
C ASN A 133 -22.38 -7.41 -11.04
N ILE A 134 -22.58 -8.29 -12.03
CA ILE A 134 -21.80 -9.53 -12.20
C ILE A 134 -20.70 -9.32 -13.24
N GLN A 135 -19.68 -8.55 -12.87
CA GLN A 135 -18.49 -8.33 -13.72
C GLN A 135 -17.62 -9.59 -13.90
N TYR A 136 -17.93 -10.68 -13.20
CA TYR A 136 -17.09 -11.88 -13.15
C TYR A 136 -17.21 -12.77 -14.40
N ASP A 137 -18.33 -12.67 -15.11
CA ASP A 137 -18.58 -13.43 -16.34
C ASP A 137 -17.75 -12.92 -17.52
N ALA A 138 -17.20 -11.71 -17.42
CA ALA A 138 -16.28 -11.14 -18.40
C ALA A 138 -14.91 -11.86 -18.43
N TYR A 139 -14.55 -12.57 -17.36
CA TYR A 139 -13.26 -13.25 -17.27
C TYR A 139 -13.37 -14.72 -17.72
N ASN A 140 -12.53 -15.11 -18.68
CA ASN A 140 -12.41 -16.48 -19.14
C ASN A 140 -11.51 -17.33 -18.23
N SER A 141 -10.72 -16.75 -17.34
CA SER A 141 -9.93 -17.52 -16.39
C SER A 141 -9.52 -16.74 -15.14
N THR A 142 -9.14 -17.45 -14.08
CA THR A 142 -8.54 -16.84 -12.89
C THR A 142 -7.17 -16.21 -13.17
N LYS A 143 -6.50 -16.63 -14.26
CA LYS A 143 -5.25 -16.01 -14.74
C LYS A 143 -5.51 -14.64 -15.36
N GLU A 144 -6.60 -14.49 -16.10
CA GLU A 144 -7.01 -13.19 -16.65
C GLU A 144 -7.36 -12.19 -15.55
N VAL A 145 -8.07 -12.63 -14.51
CA VAL A 145 -8.35 -11.80 -13.31
C VAL A 145 -7.04 -11.26 -12.72
N LEU A 146 -6.03 -12.12 -12.53
CA LEU A 146 -4.73 -11.68 -12.00
C LEU A 146 -3.99 -10.74 -12.94
N LYS A 147 -4.06 -11.00 -14.25
CA LYS A 147 -3.42 -10.16 -15.26
C LYS A 147 -4.03 -8.76 -15.26
N ASP A 148 -5.35 -8.68 -15.32
CA ASP A 148 -6.13 -7.44 -15.31
C ASP A 148 -5.86 -6.61 -14.04
N PHE A 149 -5.93 -7.26 -12.87
CA PHE A 149 -5.60 -6.64 -11.59
C PHE A 149 -4.18 -6.05 -11.57
N ARG A 150 -3.19 -6.82 -12.04
CA ARG A 150 -1.78 -6.39 -12.06
C ARG A 150 -1.57 -5.22 -13.03
N SER A 151 -2.15 -5.27 -14.23
CA SER A 151 -2.07 -4.14 -15.16
C SER A 151 -2.74 -2.88 -14.60
N GLY A 152 -3.84 -3.02 -13.86
CA GLY A 152 -4.49 -1.90 -13.19
C GLY A 152 -3.58 -1.23 -12.15
N HIS A 153 -2.89 -2.02 -11.32
CA HIS A 153 -1.93 -1.50 -10.34
C HIS A 153 -0.67 -0.89 -10.99
N GLU A 154 -0.19 -1.49 -12.08
CA GLU A 154 0.92 -0.94 -12.85
C GLU A 154 0.58 0.43 -13.44
N ASN A 155 -0.59 0.55 -14.09
CA ASN A 155 -1.05 1.83 -14.63
C ASN A 155 -1.23 2.87 -13.52
N LYS A 156 -1.76 2.47 -12.36
CA LYS A 156 -1.91 3.36 -11.20
C LYS A 156 -0.56 3.86 -10.70
N LEU A 157 0.44 2.98 -10.61
CA LEU A 157 1.79 3.34 -10.20
C LEU A 157 2.47 4.24 -11.22
N LEU A 158 2.33 3.93 -12.52
CA LEU A 158 2.85 4.75 -13.59
C LEU A 158 2.29 6.17 -13.50
N ASN A 159 0.96 6.29 -13.38
CA ASN A 159 0.31 7.60 -13.21
C ASN A 159 0.80 8.33 -11.96
N GLN A 160 0.94 7.63 -10.82
CA GLN A 160 1.45 8.23 -9.58
C GLN A 160 2.89 8.74 -9.75
N LEU A 161 3.77 7.94 -10.35
CA LEU A 161 5.17 8.31 -10.59
C LEU A 161 5.29 9.45 -11.60
N THR A 162 4.48 9.44 -12.67
CA THR A 162 4.43 10.53 -13.63
C THR A 162 3.95 11.82 -12.97
N SER A 163 2.88 11.79 -12.18
CA SER A 163 2.40 12.98 -11.46
C SER A 163 3.43 13.50 -10.45
N GLN A 164 4.08 12.61 -9.69
CA GLN A 164 5.16 13.00 -8.77
C GLN A 164 6.37 13.56 -9.51
N GLY A 165 6.79 12.92 -10.60
CA GLY A 165 7.89 13.38 -11.44
C GLY A 165 7.60 14.73 -12.09
N SER A 166 6.38 14.95 -12.58
CA SER A 166 5.93 16.25 -13.10
C SER A 166 5.90 17.32 -12.01
N PHE A 167 5.42 16.98 -10.80
CA PHE A 167 5.48 17.89 -9.66
C PHE A 167 6.92 18.28 -9.33
N PHE A 168 7.82 17.31 -9.18
CA PHE A 168 9.23 17.57 -8.94
C PHE A 168 9.81 18.44 -10.05
N CYS A 169 9.61 18.09 -11.32
CA CYS A 169 10.10 18.89 -12.45
C CYS A 169 9.61 20.34 -12.40
N SER A 170 8.33 20.57 -12.08
CA SER A 170 7.75 21.90 -11.93
C SER A 170 8.32 22.66 -10.73
N VAL A 171 8.48 21.99 -9.58
CA VAL A 171 9.12 22.56 -8.39
C VAL A 171 10.58 22.90 -8.67
N THR A 172 11.35 22.01 -9.31
CA THR A 172 12.75 22.28 -9.66
C THR A 172 12.83 23.46 -10.62
N LYS A 173 11.97 23.55 -11.63
CA LYS A 173 11.91 24.70 -12.56
C LYS A 173 11.56 26.01 -11.86
N PHE A 174 10.66 25.98 -10.87
CA PHE A 174 10.26 27.17 -10.12
C PHE A 174 11.29 27.56 -9.05
N ALA A 175 11.95 26.57 -8.46
CA ALA A 175 12.98 26.76 -7.44
C ALA A 175 14.35 27.12 -8.06
N LEU A 176 14.66 26.70 -9.29
CA LEU A 176 15.92 26.98 -10.00
C LEU A 176 16.28 28.48 -10.02
N PRO A 177 15.36 29.41 -10.32
CA PRO A 177 15.60 30.86 -10.24
C PRO A 177 15.81 31.41 -8.82
N GLN A 178 15.41 30.68 -7.77
CA GLN A 178 15.68 31.05 -6.37
C GLN A 178 16.90 30.32 -5.79
N LEU A 179 17.23 29.14 -6.32
CA LEU A 179 18.44 28.36 -6.05
C LEU A 179 19.69 29.03 -6.63
N SER A 180 19.57 29.88 -7.65
CA SER A 180 20.67 30.73 -8.11
C SER A 180 21.10 31.81 -7.11
N LYS A 181 20.30 32.05 -6.05
CA LYS A 181 20.69 32.86 -4.88
C LYS A 181 21.30 32.05 -3.74
N LEU A 182 21.15 30.73 -3.76
CA LEU A 182 21.96 29.85 -2.90
C LEU A 182 23.32 29.75 -3.59
N GLN A 183 24.40 30.12 -2.90
CA GLN A 183 25.74 29.87 -3.42
C GLN A 183 25.85 28.39 -3.77
N THR A 184 26.03 28.11 -5.06
CA THR A 184 26.57 26.82 -5.49
C THR A 184 27.92 26.67 -4.81
N VAL A 185 27.98 25.79 -3.80
CA VAL A 185 29.25 25.30 -3.30
C VAL A 185 29.77 24.34 -4.36
N ASP A 186 30.40 24.90 -5.40
CA ASP A 186 31.09 24.10 -6.41
C ASP A 186 31.99 23.08 -5.70
N GLY A 187 31.88 21.82 -6.11
CA GLY A 187 32.65 20.71 -5.54
C GLY A 187 32.01 19.98 -4.33
N SER A 188 30.78 20.30 -3.94
CA SER A 188 30.09 19.53 -2.90
C SER A 188 29.54 18.20 -3.46
N THR A 189 29.90 17.09 -2.82
CA THR A 189 29.51 15.72 -3.20
C THR A 189 28.52 15.18 -2.16
N LEU A 190 27.35 14.70 -2.59
CA LEU A 190 26.36 14.07 -1.72
C LEU A 190 26.73 12.60 -1.52
N TYR A 191 26.98 12.21 -0.27
CA TYR A 191 27.22 10.82 0.10
C TYR A 191 26.07 10.30 0.98
N ALA A 192 25.64 9.07 0.73
CA ALA A 192 24.72 8.33 1.59
C ALA A 192 25.49 7.19 2.28
N ASP A 193 25.12 6.87 3.52
CA ASP A 193 25.65 5.73 4.29
C ASP A 193 27.18 5.71 4.45
N LEU A 194 27.77 6.87 4.77
CA LEU A 194 29.20 6.99 5.05
C LEU A 194 29.60 6.26 6.35
N ASN A 195 30.69 5.50 6.29
CA ASN A 195 31.31 4.91 7.48
C ASN A 195 31.68 5.98 8.51
N GLY A 196 31.25 5.80 9.76
CA GLY A 196 31.52 6.72 10.87
C GLY A 196 30.48 7.82 11.08
N PHE A 197 29.46 7.93 10.22
CA PHE A 197 28.34 8.84 10.47
C PHE A 197 27.35 8.24 11.47
N LYS A 198 27.03 9.02 12.50
CA LYS A 198 26.03 8.65 13.50
C LYS A 198 24.65 8.68 12.84
N SER A 199 23.88 7.61 13.00
CA SER A 199 22.48 7.56 12.57
C SER A 199 21.72 8.81 13.05
N PRO A 200 20.78 9.35 12.25
CA PRO A 200 19.90 10.45 12.68
C PRO A 200 19.32 10.25 14.08
N SER A 201 18.96 9.01 14.45
CA SER A 201 18.42 8.66 15.76
C SER A 201 19.42 8.86 16.90
N ILE A 202 20.73 8.72 16.63
CA ILE A 202 21.79 9.00 17.62
C ILE A 202 21.91 10.51 17.85
N LEU A 203 21.69 11.33 16.82
CA LEU A 203 21.80 12.79 16.89
C LEU A 203 20.53 13.45 17.44
N THR A 204 19.35 12.91 17.10
CA THR A 204 18.04 13.53 17.39
C THR A 204 17.20 12.74 18.40
N GLY A 205 17.65 11.55 18.80
CA GLY A 205 16.91 10.61 19.64
C GLY A 205 15.93 9.73 18.84
N ASP A 206 15.41 8.67 19.46
CA ASP A 206 14.46 7.75 18.79
C ASP A 206 13.05 8.35 18.61
N THR A 207 12.75 9.44 19.32
CA THR A 207 11.42 10.07 19.33
C THR A 207 11.14 10.88 18.07
N TYR A 208 12.18 11.43 17.44
CA TYR A 208 12.05 12.31 16.27
C TYR A 208 12.91 11.79 15.13
N ARG A 209 12.26 11.45 14.02
CA ARG A 209 12.91 10.98 12.80
C ARG A 209 12.76 12.04 11.71
N PRO A 210 13.74 12.95 11.53
CA PRO A 210 13.69 13.91 10.44
C PRO A 210 13.85 13.22 9.09
N ASP A 211 13.32 13.83 8.04
CA ASP A 211 13.42 13.26 6.69
C ASP A 211 14.87 13.34 6.16
N LEU A 212 15.57 14.43 6.45
CA LEU A 212 16.95 14.67 6.06
C LEU A 212 17.73 15.40 7.18
N LEU A 213 18.99 15.03 7.38
CA LEU A 213 19.96 15.74 8.21
C LEU A 213 21.17 16.10 7.35
N LEU A 214 21.59 17.37 7.40
CA LEU A 214 22.76 17.86 6.67
C LEU A 214 23.81 18.32 7.67
N SER A 215 24.96 17.65 7.70
CA SER A 215 26.13 18.09 8.46
C SER A 215 27.04 18.89 7.54
N CYS A 216 27.37 20.12 7.94
CA CYS A 216 28.30 20.98 7.21
C CYS A 216 29.71 20.89 7.80
N SER A 217 30.72 21.22 7.00
CA SER A 217 32.14 21.18 7.40
C SER A 217 32.48 22.18 8.52
N ASN A 218 31.67 23.22 8.69
CA ASN A 218 31.76 24.19 9.78
C ASN A 218 31.18 23.68 11.11
N GLY A 219 30.76 22.41 11.19
CA GLY A 219 30.14 21.83 12.38
C GLY A 219 28.66 22.16 12.57
N SER A 220 28.04 22.90 11.65
CA SER A 220 26.59 23.14 11.67
C SER A 220 25.81 21.88 11.25
N LEU A 221 24.69 21.62 11.93
CA LEU A 221 23.76 20.54 11.60
C LEU A 221 22.40 21.12 11.24
N TYR A 222 21.92 20.85 10.02
CA TYR A 222 20.61 21.29 9.56
C TYR A 222 19.63 20.13 9.56
N VAL A 223 18.45 20.36 10.14
CA VAL A 223 17.31 19.44 10.07
C VAL A 223 16.40 19.89 8.93
N VAL A 224 16.18 19.00 7.95
CA VAL A 224 15.32 19.28 6.81
C VAL A 224 14.13 18.31 6.84
N GLU A 225 12.93 18.87 6.95
CA GLU A 225 11.68 18.12 6.93
C GLU A 225 10.95 18.37 5.61
N LEU A 226 10.64 17.31 4.89
CA LEU A 226 9.91 17.36 3.65
C LEU A 226 8.42 17.23 3.97
N THR A 227 7.60 18.14 3.43
CA THR A 227 6.15 18.09 3.64
C THR A 227 5.43 18.40 2.34
N THR A 228 4.53 17.50 1.97
CA THR A 228 3.54 17.73 0.93
C THR A 228 2.23 18.14 1.60
N GLY A 229 1.86 19.40 1.46
CA GLY A 229 0.60 19.95 1.96
C GLY A 229 -0.29 20.40 0.80
N TYR A 230 -1.60 20.41 1.01
CA TYR A 230 -2.51 21.17 0.15
C TYR A 230 -2.17 22.66 0.22
N GLU A 231 -2.23 23.35 -0.91
CA GLU A 231 -1.79 24.75 -1.08
C GLU A 231 -2.42 25.70 -0.03
N THR A 232 -3.69 25.46 0.32
CA THR A 232 -4.43 26.25 1.31
C THR A 232 -3.94 26.11 2.75
N ASN A 233 -3.00 25.20 3.05
CA ASN A 233 -2.58 24.87 4.41
C ASN A 233 -1.05 24.89 4.60
N LEU A 234 -0.31 25.53 3.69
CA LEU A 234 1.16 25.58 3.72
C LEU A 234 1.70 26.22 5.02
N GLU A 235 1.15 27.36 5.44
CA GLU A 235 1.63 28.10 6.61
C GLU A 235 1.47 27.31 7.91
N ASN A 236 0.32 26.66 8.10
CA ASN A 236 0.07 25.83 9.27
C ASN A 236 0.98 24.60 9.29
N ASN A 237 1.28 24.03 8.12
CA ASN A 237 2.23 22.93 8.01
C ASN A 237 3.65 23.38 8.40
N VAL A 238 4.10 24.54 7.92
CA VAL A 238 5.39 25.13 8.31
C VAL A 238 5.42 25.39 9.81
N LYS A 239 4.38 26.01 10.37
CA LYS A 239 4.29 26.32 11.81
C LYS A 239 4.35 25.04 12.65
N ARG A 240 3.53 24.04 12.34
CA ARG A 240 3.51 22.74 13.03
C ARG A 240 4.87 22.05 12.99
N LYS A 241 5.59 22.10 11.86
CA LYS A 241 6.92 21.50 11.73
C LYS A 241 8.00 22.30 12.45
N LYS A 242 7.93 23.63 12.45
CA LYS A 242 8.80 24.47 13.28
C LYS A 242 8.60 24.18 14.76
N ASP A 243 7.34 24.10 15.20
CA ASP A 243 7.00 23.80 16.59
C ASP A 243 7.48 22.40 17.01
N LYS A 244 7.41 21.41 16.11
CA LYS A 244 7.91 20.02 16.34
C LYS A 244 9.39 19.97 16.75
N TYR A 245 10.23 20.87 16.22
CA TYR A 245 11.68 20.88 16.47
C TYR A 245 12.14 22.06 17.33
N ARG A 246 11.23 22.95 17.76
CA ARG A 246 11.57 24.21 18.44
C ARG A 246 12.40 24.00 19.71
N GLU A 247 12.05 23.01 20.52
CA GLU A 247 12.72 22.75 21.81
C GLU A 247 14.14 22.17 21.67
N ARG A 248 14.57 21.81 20.44
CA ARG A 248 15.85 21.16 20.16
C ARG A 248 16.84 22.04 19.41
N ILE A 249 16.39 23.16 18.86
CA ILE A 249 17.28 24.19 18.33
C ILE A 249 17.81 24.95 19.54
N ILE A 250 18.88 24.41 20.15
CA ILE A 250 19.68 25.19 21.07
C ILE A 250 20.45 26.17 20.19
N GLU A 251 20.13 27.45 20.27
CA GLU A 251 21.01 28.51 19.77
C GLU A 251 22.29 28.47 20.63
N THR A 252 23.23 27.60 20.27
CA THR A 252 24.62 27.79 20.69
C THR A 252 25.13 29.02 19.93
N ALA A 253 25.07 30.16 20.62
CA ALA A 253 25.79 31.38 20.24
C ALA A 253 27.31 31.14 20.25
#